data_AF-A0A348NLE4-F1
#
_entry.id   AF-A0A348NLE4-F1
#
_cell.length_a   1.000
_cell.length_b   1.000
_cell.length_c   1.000
_cell.angle_alpha   90.00
_cell.angle_beta   90.00
_cell.angle_gamma   90.00
#
_symmetry.space_group_name_H-M   'P 1'
#
loop_
_entity.id
_entity.type
_entity.pdbx_description
1 polymer ?
#
loop_
_entity_poly.entity_id
_entity_poly.type
_entity_poly.pdbx_seq_one_letter_code
_entity_poly.pdbx_strand_id
1 'polypeptide(L)'
;MKIVNIKADKLRYQANSLAYSFCLLGLALGVTGLFTLITYDAFGAGDAPTRVVPDFRIGLEIAVSIVMMLLTFLAAEKAKSYDPLWSTFGLFLLASVTLLRIADFGTAYQGITHYCFDRGWIPAAVQTKATVMFFASALFLYAAAIVSTVRVFILHRHLKEIARHGNA
;
A
#
# COMPACT_ATOMS: atom_id res chain seq x y z
N MET A 1 -25.91 -19.13 -25.86
CA MET A 1 -25.59 -18.78 -24.47
C MET A 1 -26.32 -17.50 -24.10
N LYS A 2 -27.28 -17.52 -23.16
CA LYS A 2 -28.06 -16.34 -22.79
C LYS A 2 -27.21 -15.46 -21.86
N ILE A 3 -26.82 -14.27 -22.30
CA ILE A 3 -26.02 -13.36 -21.46
C ILE A 3 -26.95 -12.74 -20.41
N VAL A 4 -26.91 -13.28 -19.19
CA VAL A 4 -27.78 -12.82 -18.08
C VAL A 4 -27.31 -11.47 -17.51
N ASN A 5 -26.01 -11.15 -17.62
CA ASN A 5 -25.46 -9.88 -17.13
C ASN A 5 -24.24 -9.42 -17.95
N ILE A 6 -24.48 -8.50 -18.89
CA ILE A 6 -23.44 -7.95 -19.80
C ILE A 6 -22.31 -7.26 -19.01
N LYS A 7 -22.61 -6.62 -17.87
CA LYS A 7 -21.60 -5.92 -17.07
C LYS A 7 -20.64 -6.89 -16.39
N ALA A 8 -21.14 -8.01 -15.89
CA ALA A 8 -20.31 -9.04 -15.26
C ALA A 8 -19.45 -9.79 -16.27
N ASP A 9 -19.97 -10.06 -17.47
CA ASP A 9 -19.21 -10.75 -18.53
C ASP A 9 -18.05 -9.88 -19.06
N LYS A 10 -18.23 -8.55 -19.12
CA LYS A 10 -17.15 -7.60 -19.47
C LYS A 10 -15.94 -7.69 -18.54
N LEU A 11 -16.12 -8.04 -17.26
CA LEU A 11 -15.01 -8.16 -16.29
C LEU A 11 -14.03 -9.27 -16.65
N ARG A 12 -14.42 -10.23 -17.50
CA ARG A 12 -13.51 -11.28 -17.99
C ARG A 12 -12.46 -10.75 -18.97
N TYR A 13 -12.76 -9.64 -19.64
CA TYR A 13 -11.93 -9.07 -20.70
C TYR A 13 -11.33 -7.72 -20.33
N GLN A 14 -11.85 -7.06 -19.29
CA GLN A 14 -11.36 -5.76 -18.83
C GLN A 14 -10.52 -5.93 -17.59
N ALA A 15 -9.30 -5.39 -17.60
CA ALA A 15 -8.45 -5.36 -16.42
C ALA A 15 -9.05 -4.49 -15.31
N ASN A 16 -8.74 -4.82 -14.05
CA ASN A 16 -9.16 -4.03 -12.90
C ASN A 16 -8.32 -2.74 -12.74
N SER A 17 -8.44 -1.82 -13.70
CA SER A 17 -7.63 -0.60 -13.78
C SER A 17 -7.74 0.29 -12.54
N LEU A 18 -8.91 0.30 -11.88
CA LEU A 18 -9.15 1.14 -10.71
C LEU A 18 -8.39 0.64 -9.47
N ALA A 19 -8.49 -0.65 -9.15
CA ALA A 19 -7.71 -1.23 -8.05
C ALA A 19 -6.21 -1.16 -8.32
N TYR A 20 -5.80 -1.40 -9.58
CA TYR A 20 -4.42 -1.24 -10.02
C TYR A 20 -3.89 0.18 -9.78
N SER A 21 -4.66 1.20 -10.19
CA SER A 21 -4.27 2.60 -10.03
C SER A 21 -4.15 3.00 -8.56
N PHE A 22 -5.06 2.53 -7.70
CA PHE A 22 -4.94 2.76 -6.26
C PHE A 22 -3.72 2.06 -5.64
N CYS A 23 -3.36 0.86 -6.08
CA CYS A 23 -2.12 0.21 -5.64
C CYS A 23 -0.89 1.03 -6.03
N LEU A 24 -0.82 1.48 -7.29
CA LEU A 24 0.30 2.28 -7.78
C LEU A 24 0.40 3.63 -7.07
N LEU A 25 -0.74 4.28 -6.82
CA LEU A 25 -0.77 5.56 -6.13
C LEU A 25 -0.39 5.41 -4.65
N GLY A 26 -0.84 4.33 -3.99
CA GLY A 26 -0.36 3.96 -2.67
C GLY A 26 1.16 3.75 -2.66
N LEU A 27 1.67 2.94 -3.59
CA LEU A 27 3.12 2.71 -3.74
C LEU A 27 3.90 4.02 -3.94
N ALA A 28 3.45 4.90 -4.83
CA ALA A 28 4.11 6.18 -5.10
C ALA A 28 4.16 7.07 -3.84
N LEU A 29 3.06 7.14 -3.08
CA LEU A 29 3.03 7.89 -1.83
C LEU A 29 3.92 7.27 -0.76
N GLY A 30 3.94 5.95 -0.62
CA GLY A 30 4.80 5.23 0.33
C GLY A 30 6.29 5.42 0.01
N VAL A 31 6.66 5.36 -1.27
CA VAL A 31 8.02 5.67 -1.73
C VAL A 31 8.38 7.12 -1.40
N THR A 32 7.50 8.07 -1.74
CA THR A 32 7.75 9.50 -1.49
C THR A 32 7.90 9.78 0.01
N GLY A 33 7.08 9.16 0.85
CA GLY A 33 7.16 9.26 2.30
C GLY A 33 8.49 8.71 2.85
N LEU A 34 8.93 7.56 2.34
CA LEU A 34 10.23 6.97 2.72
C LEU A 34 11.39 7.89 2.34
N PHE A 35 11.45 8.34 1.09
CA PHE A 35 12.52 9.23 0.63
C PHE A 35 12.53 10.55 1.40
N THR A 36 11.34 11.14 1.65
CA THR A 36 11.20 12.35 2.47
C THR A 36 11.82 12.17 3.86
N LEU A 37 11.74 10.97 4.43
CA LEU A 37 12.30 10.65 5.74
C LEU A 37 13.81 10.36 5.67
N ILE A 38 14.26 9.46 4.80
CA ILE A 38 15.65 9.00 4.79
C ILE A 38 16.63 9.99 4.15
N THR A 39 16.19 10.82 3.21
CA THR A 39 17.06 11.80 2.53
C THR A 39 16.95 13.18 3.14
N TYR A 40 16.36 13.32 4.33
CA TYR A 40 16.31 14.60 5.00
C TYR A 40 17.72 15.02 5.42
N ASP A 41 18.14 16.17 4.91
CA ASP A 41 19.41 16.80 5.24
C ASP A 41 19.20 18.31 5.28
N ALA A 42 19.48 18.93 6.43
CA ALA A 42 19.41 20.37 6.60
C ALA A 42 20.73 20.90 7.15
N PHE A 43 21.43 21.66 6.30
CA PHE A 43 22.62 22.42 6.63
C PHE A 43 22.22 23.88 6.87
N GLY A 44 21.85 24.20 8.11
CA GLY A 44 21.62 25.58 8.51
C GLY A 44 22.95 26.33 8.70
N ALA A 45 22.99 27.60 8.32
CA ALA A 45 24.11 28.48 8.66
C ALA A 45 24.05 28.84 10.16
N GLY A 46 24.63 28.00 11.02
CA GLY A 46 24.79 28.26 12.46
C GLY A 46 24.26 27.17 13.40
N ASP A 47 23.43 26.25 12.92
CA ASP A 47 22.91 25.12 13.70
C ASP A 47 23.64 23.82 13.36
N ALA A 48 23.70 22.88 14.31
CA ALA A 48 24.21 21.54 14.06
C ALA A 48 23.40 20.88 12.91
N PRO A 49 24.06 20.23 11.93
CA PRO A 49 23.37 19.61 10.81
C PRO A 49 22.36 18.57 11.30
N THR A 50 21.10 18.71 10.88
CA THR A 50 20.05 17.72 11.17
C THR A 50 19.95 16.78 9.98
N ARG A 51 20.29 15.51 10.22
CA ARG A 51 20.26 14.44 9.24
C ARG A 51 19.86 13.13 9.90
N VAL A 52 19.22 12.26 9.13
CA VAL A 52 18.98 10.88 9.58
C VAL A 52 20.30 10.14 9.68
N VAL A 53 20.62 9.66 10.88
CA VAL A 53 21.81 8.86 11.13
C VAL A 53 21.49 7.40 10.81
N PRO A 54 22.24 6.73 9.92
CA PRO A 54 22.02 5.32 9.63
C PRO A 54 22.30 4.47 10.87
N ASP A 55 21.26 3.83 11.39
CA ASP A 55 21.38 2.79 12.41
C ASP A 55 20.76 1.48 11.92
N PHE A 56 20.87 0.42 12.74
CA PHE A 56 20.32 -0.88 12.38
C PHE A 56 18.81 -0.84 12.12
N ARG A 57 18.07 0.00 12.86
CA ARG A 57 16.62 0.13 12.74
C ARG A 57 16.23 0.80 11.42
N ILE A 58 16.90 1.87 11.03
CA ILE A 58 16.74 2.55 9.74
C ILE A 58 17.10 1.59 8.59
N GLY A 59 18.19 0.83 8.74
CA GLY A 59 18.56 -0.20 7.77
C GLY A 59 17.48 -1.26 7.57
N LEU A 60 16.93 -1.77 8.68
CA LEU A 60 15.81 -2.72 8.65
C LEU A 60 14.56 -2.10 8.00
N GLU A 61 14.26 -0.85 8.31
CA GLU A 61 13.10 -0.15 7.77
C GLU A 61 13.20 0.05 6.24
N ILE A 62 14.39 0.38 5.75
CA ILE A 62 14.66 0.47 4.30
C ILE A 62 14.48 -0.90 3.65
N ALA A 63 15.00 -1.97 4.25
CA ALA A 63 14.85 -3.32 3.74
C ALA A 63 13.36 -3.74 3.68
N VAL A 64 12.60 -3.52 4.75
CA VAL A 64 11.16 -3.77 4.81
C VAL A 64 10.42 -2.92 3.78
N SER A 65 10.77 -1.65 3.63
CA SER A 65 10.24 -0.78 2.58
C SER A 65 10.40 -1.34 1.18
N ILE A 66 11.61 -1.81 0.84
CA ILE A 66 11.89 -2.38 -0.49
C ILE A 66 11.04 -3.63 -0.71
N VAL A 67 10.99 -4.54 0.27
CA VAL A 67 10.15 -5.74 0.18
C VAL A 67 8.67 -5.36 0.01
N MET A 68 8.18 -4.39 0.78
CA MET A 68 6.81 -3.90 0.68
C MET A 68 6.51 -3.27 -0.68
N MET A 69 7.46 -2.53 -1.28
CA MET A 69 7.30 -1.98 -2.63
C MET A 69 7.17 -3.09 -3.67
N LEU A 70 8.05 -4.10 -3.62
CA LEU A 70 8.02 -5.24 -4.54
C LEU A 70 6.71 -6.03 -4.40
N LEU A 71 6.28 -6.29 -3.16
CA LEU A 71 5.02 -6.99 -2.90
C LEU A 71 3.80 -6.17 -3.31
N THR A 72 3.83 -4.84 -3.15
CA THR A 72 2.74 -3.96 -3.58
C THR A 72 2.65 -3.90 -5.10
N PHE A 73 3.79 -3.89 -5.80
CA PHE A 73 3.82 -3.98 -7.26
C PHE A 73 3.27 -5.33 -7.75
N LEU A 74 3.71 -6.44 -7.13
CA LEU A 74 3.16 -7.76 -7.42
C LEU A 74 1.66 -7.82 -7.16
N ALA A 75 1.20 -7.27 -6.03
CA ALA A 75 -0.21 -7.21 -5.68
C ALA A 75 -1.01 -6.37 -6.69
N ALA A 76 -0.44 -5.30 -7.23
CA ALA A 76 -1.07 -4.51 -8.29
C ALA A 76 -1.31 -5.35 -9.55
N GLU A 77 -0.29 -6.07 -10.04
CA GLU A 77 -0.43 -6.95 -11.20
C GLU A 77 -1.43 -8.09 -10.96
N LYS A 78 -1.47 -8.64 -9.75
CA LYS A 78 -2.44 -9.69 -9.38
C LYS A 78 -3.87 -9.17 -9.20
N ALA A 79 -4.04 -7.97 -8.68
CA ALA A 79 -5.34 -7.30 -8.57
C ALA A 79 -5.91 -6.96 -9.95
N LYS A 80 -5.04 -6.58 -10.90
CA LYS A 80 -5.39 -6.35 -12.31
C LYS A 80 -5.98 -7.61 -12.97
N SER A 81 -5.47 -8.79 -12.62
CA SER A 81 -5.92 -10.09 -13.13
C SER A 81 -7.02 -10.77 -12.29
N TYR A 82 -7.64 -10.08 -11.33
CA TYR A 82 -8.68 -10.64 -10.45
C TYR A 82 -8.25 -11.88 -9.64
N ASP A 83 -6.98 -11.94 -9.22
CA ASP A 83 -6.51 -13.04 -8.37
C ASP A 83 -7.19 -13.00 -6.99
N PRO A 84 -7.87 -14.07 -6.55
CA PRO A 84 -8.67 -14.05 -5.33
C PRO A 84 -7.83 -14.00 -4.06
N LEU A 85 -6.64 -14.61 -4.05
CA LEU A 85 -5.78 -14.64 -2.87
C LEU A 85 -5.19 -13.26 -2.60
N TRP A 86 -4.70 -12.60 -3.65
CA TRP A 86 -4.13 -11.26 -3.55
C TRP A 86 -5.20 -10.19 -3.30
N SER A 87 -6.36 -10.32 -3.94
CA SER A 87 -7.44 -9.33 -3.78
C SER A 87 -8.07 -9.39 -2.38
N THR A 88 -8.28 -10.59 -1.84
CA THR A 88 -9.03 -10.79 -0.58
C THR A 88 -8.12 -10.72 0.66
N PHE A 89 -6.86 -11.14 0.55
CA PHE A 89 -5.93 -11.20 1.69
C PHE A 89 -4.67 -10.37 1.47
N GLY A 90 -4.01 -10.53 0.32
CA GLY A 90 -2.72 -9.89 0.05
C GLY A 90 -2.72 -8.37 0.21
N LEU A 91 -3.66 -7.67 -0.44
CA LEU A 91 -3.75 -6.21 -0.36
C LEU A 91 -4.10 -5.71 1.05
N PHE A 92 -4.98 -6.39 1.77
CA PHE A 92 -5.31 -6.04 3.17
C PHE A 92 -4.12 -6.22 4.10
N LEU A 93 -3.33 -7.27 3.90
CA LEU A 93 -2.10 -7.50 4.66
C LEU A 93 -1.09 -6.39 4.38
N LEU A 94 -0.87 -6.02 3.12
CA LEU A 94 0.05 -4.94 2.77
C LEU A 94 -0.39 -3.58 3.31
N ALA A 95 -1.68 -3.27 3.23
CA ALA A 95 -2.25 -2.06 3.79
C ALA A 95 -2.05 -2.01 5.32
N SER A 96 -2.33 -3.13 6.00
CA SER A 96 -2.15 -3.26 7.46
C SER A 96 -0.70 -3.11 7.86
N VAL A 97 0.24 -3.77 7.18
CA VAL A 97 1.68 -3.63 7.47
C VAL A 97 2.13 -2.18 7.25
N THR A 98 1.67 -1.52 6.19
CA THR A 98 1.98 -0.10 5.94
C THR A 98 1.47 0.79 7.07
N LEU A 99 0.26 0.53 7.58
CA LEU A 99 -0.31 1.26 8.70
C LEU A 99 0.43 0.98 10.02
N LEU A 100 0.77 -0.28 10.29
CA LEU A 100 1.50 -0.69 11.48
C LEU A 100 2.86 0.00 11.59
N ARG A 101 3.54 0.23 10.46
CA ARG A 101 4.85 0.89 10.42
C ARG A 101 4.84 2.36 10.86
N ILE A 102 3.70 3.02 10.76
CA ILE A 102 3.53 4.42 11.18
C ILE A 102 2.75 4.57 12.48
N ALA A 103 2.05 3.53 12.90
CA ALA A 103 1.26 3.55 14.12
C ALA A 103 2.16 3.42 15.35
N ASP A 104 1.89 4.24 16.35
CA ASP A 104 2.50 4.12 17.67
C ASP A 104 1.66 3.16 18.52
N PHE A 105 2.23 2.02 18.89
CA PHE A 105 1.60 1.05 19.77
C PHE A 105 2.19 1.17 21.18
N GLY A 106 1.93 2.32 21.81
CA GLY A 106 2.36 2.61 23.17
C GLY A 106 3.87 2.77 23.33
N THR A 107 4.39 2.41 24.49
CA THR A 107 5.80 2.65 24.87
C THR A 107 6.80 1.69 24.23
N ALA A 108 6.34 0.54 23.72
CA ALA A 108 7.21 -0.52 23.20
C ALA A 108 7.51 -0.40 21.71
N TYR A 109 6.62 0.23 20.93
CA TYR A 109 6.79 0.41 19.49
C TYR A 109 6.32 1.80 19.07
N GLN A 110 7.29 2.59 18.62
CA GLN A 110 7.04 3.87 17.96
C GLN A 110 7.12 3.67 16.45
N GLY A 111 6.27 4.32 15.68
CA GLY A 111 6.37 4.37 14.23
C GLY A 111 7.67 5.02 13.78
N ILE A 112 8.11 4.74 12.55
CA ILE A 112 9.41 5.23 12.05
C ILE A 112 9.52 6.76 12.06
N THR A 113 8.42 7.46 11.78
CA THR A 113 8.38 8.92 11.73
C THR A 113 8.58 9.53 13.11
N HIS A 114 7.91 8.99 14.13
CA HIS A 114 8.09 9.39 15.54
C HIS A 114 9.49 9.04 16.03
N TYR A 115 10.01 7.86 15.70
CA TYR A 115 11.37 7.46 16.08
C TYR A 115 12.44 8.45 15.58
N CYS A 116 12.35 8.89 14.31
CA CYS A 116 13.31 9.84 13.76
C CYS A 116 13.16 11.24 14.37
N PHE A 117 11.94 11.63 14.74
CA PHE A 117 11.65 12.90 15.40
C PHE A 117 12.20 12.94 16.83
N ASP A 118 11.97 11.90 17.63
CA ASP A 118 12.45 11.80 19.02
C ASP A 118 13.98 11.81 19.10
N ARG A 119 14.65 11.37 18.03
CA ARG A 119 16.11 11.43 17.89
C ARG A 119 16.65 12.79 17.42
N GLY A 120 15.77 13.75 17.13
CA GLY A 120 16.14 15.06 16.60
C GLY A 120 16.70 15.00 15.18
N TRP A 121 16.47 13.92 14.44
CA TRP A 121 17.00 13.75 13.08
C TRP A 121 16.16 14.48 12.04
N ILE A 122 14.88 14.67 12.32
CA ILE A 122 13.94 15.38 11.46
C ILE A 122 13.13 16.39 12.27
N PRO A 123 12.75 17.54 11.68
CA PRO A 123 11.85 18.50 12.31
C PRO A 123 10.39 18.01 12.25
N ALA A 124 9.54 18.56 13.12
CA ALA A 124 8.12 18.21 13.20
C ALA A 124 7.39 18.31 11.85
N ALA A 125 7.70 19.32 11.03
CA ALA A 125 7.08 19.49 9.72
C ALA A 125 7.34 18.30 8.77
N VAL A 126 8.56 17.74 8.81
CA VAL A 126 8.96 16.60 7.98
C VAL A 126 8.31 15.32 8.50
N GLN A 127 8.28 15.15 9.83
CA GLN A 127 7.55 14.06 10.49
C GLN A 127 6.07 14.06 10.06
N THR A 128 5.37 15.19 10.19
CA THR A 128 3.95 15.29 9.80
C THR A 128 3.75 14.96 8.33
N LYS A 129 4.60 15.51 7.45
CA LYS A 129 4.53 15.25 6.00
C LYS A 129 4.71 13.77 5.68
N ALA A 130 5.73 13.12 6.24
CA ALA A 130 5.99 11.70 6.04
C ALA A 130 4.83 10.84 6.59
N THR A 131 4.33 11.15 7.80
CA THR A 131 3.19 10.44 8.40
C THR A 131 1.94 10.54 7.52
N VAL A 132 1.62 11.73 7.00
CA VAL A 132 0.47 11.92 6.08
C VAL A 132 0.64 11.11 4.80
N MET A 133 1.85 11.08 4.21
CA MET A 133 2.12 10.31 3.00
C MET A 133 1.96 8.80 3.21
N PHE A 134 2.48 8.27 4.31
CA PHE A 134 2.31 6.85 4.64
C PHE A 134 0.87 6.49 4.98
N PHE A 135 0.15 7.36 5.70
CA PHE A 135 -1.25 7.15 6.01
C PHE A 135 -2.11 7.14 4.74
N ALA A 136 -1.87 8.10 3.84
CA ALA A 136 -2.52 8.13 2.54
C ALA A 136 -2.17 6.88 1.71
N SER A 137 -0.92 6.44 1.72
CA SER A 137 -0.50 5.18 1.09
C SER A 137 -1.33 4.00 1.60
N ALA A 138 -1.45 3.82 2.92
CA ALA A 138 -2.25 2.75 3.51
C ALA A 138 -3.74 2.85 3.11
N LEU A 139 -4.32 4.07 3.11
CA LEU A 139 -5.70 4.30 2.69
C LEU A 139 -5.95 3.86 1.25
N PHE A 140 -5.05 4.21 0.32
CA PHE A 140 -5.17 3.80 -1.08
C PHE A 140 -5.02 2.29 -1.25
N LEU A 141 -4.14 1.63 -0.47
CA LEU A 141 -4.05 0.17 -0.47
C LEU A 141 -5.33 -0.50 0.05
N TYR A 142 -5.94 0.03 1.12
CA TYR A 142 -7.25 -0.46 1.59
C TYR A 142 -8.36 -0.24 0.55
N ALA A 143 -8.40 0.93 -0.08
CA ALA A 143 -9.36 1.21 -1.16
C ALA A 143 -9.17 0.23 -2.33
N ALA A 144 -7.92 -0.05 -2.72
CA ALA A 144 -7.60 -1.05 -3.73
C ALA A 144 -8.07 -2.45 -3.31
N ALA A 145 -7.83 -2.85 -2.05
CA ALA A 145 -8.24 -4.13 -1.50
C ALA A 145 -9.76 -4.33 -1.57
N ILE A 146 -10.52 -3.31 -1.12
CA ILE A 146 -11.99 -3.33 -1.14
C ILE A 146 -12.50 -3.44 -2.57
N VAL A 147 -12.03 -2.57 -3.48
CA VAL A 147 -12.45 -2.57 -4.90
C VAL A 147 -12.13 -3.91 -5.56
N SER A 148 -10.92 -4.44 -5.34
CA SER A 148 -10.50 -5.71 -5.95
C SER A 148 -11.34 -6.86 -5.43
N THR A 149 -11.55 -6.94 -4.12
CA THR A 149 -12.36 -7.97 -3.47
C THR A 149 -13.79 -7.98 -4.00
N VAL A 150 -14.45 -6.82 -4.05
CA VAL A 150 -15.83 -6.70 -4.55
C VAL A 150 -15.92 -7.20 -6.01
N ARG A 151 -14.98 -6.80 -6.87
CA ARG A 151 -15.00 -7.22 -8.28
C ARG A 151 -14.69 -8.70 -8.47
N VAL A 152 -13.76 -9.26 -7.68
CA VAL A 152 -13.47 -10.71 -7.69
C VAL A 152 -14.70 -11.52 -7.30
N PHE A 153 -15.43 -11.11 -6.26
CA PHE A 153 -16.66 -11.79 -5.85
C PHE A 153 -17.75 -11.74 -6.94
N ILE A 154 -17.94 -10.58 -7.58
CA ILE A 154 -18.88 -10.45 -8.71
C ILE A 154 -18.50 -11.40 -9.84
N LEU A 155 -17.21 -11.44 -10.22
CA LEU A 155 -16.72 -12.30 -11.29
C LEU A 155 -16.88 -13.80 -10.95
N HIS A 156 -16.50 -14.21 -9.75
CA HIS A 156 -16.62 -15.60 -9.31
C HIS A 156 -18.07 -16.08 -9.26
N ARG A 157 -18.99 -15.23 -8.78
CA ARG A 157 -20.41 -15.55 -8.77
C ARG A 157 -20.94 -15.73 -10.20
N HIS A 158 -20.56 -14.83 -11.10
CA HIS A 158 -20.96 -14.90 -12.50
C HIS A 158 -20.43 -16.15 -13.22
N LEU A 159 -19.17 -16.52 -12.98
CA LEU A 159 -18.59 -17.76 -13.54
C LEU A 159 -19.29 -19.02 -13.04
N LYS A 160 -19.72 -19.04 -11.76
CA LYS A 160 -20.53 -20.14 -11.20
C LYS A 160 -21.92 -20.22 -11.84
N GLU A 161 -22.56 -19.07 -12.10
CA GLU A 161 -23.85 -19.02 -12.79
C GLU A 161 -23.73 -19.55 -14.23
N ILE A 162 -22.69 -19.14 -14.96
CA ILE A 162 -22.40 -19.65 -16.30
C ILE A 162 -22.19 -21.17 -16.29
N ALA A 163 -21.36 -21.69 -15.38
CA ALA A 163 -21.06 -23.13 -15.32
C ALA A 163 -22.32 -23.98 -15.06
N ARG A 164 -23.28 -23.47 -14.27
CA ARG A 164 -24.56 -24.14 -14.01
C ARG A 164 -25.48 -24.17 -15.23
N HIS A 165 -25.52 -23.09 -16.01
CA HIS A 165 -26.37 -22.99 -17.19
C HIS A 165 -25.75 -23.57 -18.47
N GLY A 166 -24.43 -23.78 -18.51
CA GLY A 166 -23.73 -24.40 -19.64
C GLY A 166 -23.73 -25.93 -19.63
N ASN A 167 -24.07 -26.56 -18.50
CA ASN A 167 -24.17 -28.01 -18.34
C ASN A 167 -25.62 -28.55 -18.42
N ALA A 168 -26.57 -27.70 -18.82
CA ALA A 168 -27.97 -28.04 -19.08
C ALA A 168 -28.26 -27.84 -20.58
#